data_AF-A0A7S1LM54-F1
#
_entry.id   AF-A0A7S1LM54-F1
#
_cell.length_a   1.000
_cell.length_b   1.000
_cell.length_c   1.000
_cell.angle_alpha   90.00
_cell.angle_beta   90.00
_cell.angle_gamma   90.00
#
_symmetry.space_group_name_H-M   'P 1'
#
loop_
_entity.id
_entity.type
_entity.pdbx_description
1 polymer ?
#
loop_
_entity_poly.entity_id
_entity_poly.type
_entity_poly.pdbx_seq_one_letter_code
_entity_poly.pdbx_strand_id
1 'polypeptide(L)'
;TLHHPFADAVFGHGLPLPLTPETPTDPEVLPGTPPPPPPPPPPPAQLPDMLPARFLPSAPTIDPTVEPLARDRGIVTYAAMYDGLPVVVKRLALDHGEGSINARAIEQQLQILAELRDVSVLIPSCWRYDVAIAKPPHLDVVLERRRSLRDVLRCAKRQKPNTREEDGGPLGWAAVHAVATSVATALASLHANGFIHGAVHDGNVLEVACGDGAHNDGELRGHVALVDAFATFRFRGVSIRTHPPEAADDEEEGQPAAPRACDMYGFGLLVLGVVRGQHPLDAVDFK
;
A
#
# COMPACT_ATOMS: atom_id res chain seq x y z
N THR A 1 0.65 -34.38 -41.58
CA THR A 1 -0.45 -34.06 -42.53
C THR A 1 -1.56 -33.41 -41.75
N LEU A 2 -1.55 -32.09 -41.66
CA LEU A 2 -2.65 -31.22 -41.22
C LEU A 2 -2.40 -29.91 -41.97
N HIS A 3 -3.18 -29.72 -43.03
CA HIS A 3 -3.09 -28.59 -43.95
C HIS A 3 -3.86 -27.40 -43.37
N HIS A 4 -3.19 -26.26 -43.24
CA HIS A 4 -3.81 -24.95 -43.12
C HIS A 4 -4.08 -24.40 -44.52
N PRO A 5 -5.32 -24.01 -44.87
CA PRO A 5 -5.59 -23.25 -46.08
C PRO A 5 -6.16 -21.88 -45.70
N PHE A 6 -5.38 -20.80 -45.81
CA PHE A 6 -5.88 -19.44 -46.03
C PHE A 6 -4.71 -18.54 -46.45
N ALA A 7 -4.31 -18.70 -47.71
CA ALA A 7 -3.59 -17.69 -48.46
C ALA A 7 -4.30 -17.58 -49.81
N ASP A 8 -4.29 -16.35 -50.34
CA ASP A 8 -4.75 -15.96 -51.68
C ASP A 8 -6.25 -15.73 -51.88
N ALA A 9 -6.66 -14.47 -51.76
CA ALA A 9 -7.42 -13.81 -52.82
C ALA A 9 -7.38 -12.28 -52.69
N VAL A 10 -7.44 -11.61 -53.85
CA VAL A 10 -7.70 -10.19 -54.10
C VAL A 10 -6.48 -9.27 -54.26
N PHE A 11 -5.76 -9.46 -55.38
CA PHE A 11 -5.30 -8.33 -56.18
C PHE A 11 -6.25 -8.17 -57.38
N GLY A 12 -6.98 -7.06 -57.42
CA GLY A 12 -7.92 -6.75 -58.50
C GLY A 12 -7.88 -5.26 -58.82
N HIS A 13 -7.30 -4.96 -60.00
CA HIS A 13 -7.55 -3.83 -60.89
C HIS A 13 -7.56 -2.39 -60.34
N GLY A 14 -6.58 -1.62 -60.83
CA GLY A 14 -6.54 -0.17 -60.69
C GLY A 14 -7.74 0.52 -61.32
N LEU A 15 -8.27 1.47 -60.57
CA LEU A 15 -9.17 2.53 -61.05
C LEU A 15 -8.48 3.87 -60.78
N PRO A 16 -8.57 4.85 -61.69
CA PRO A 16 -8.02 6.18 -61.47
C PRO A 16 -8.85 6.93 -60.42
N LEU A 17 -8.17 7.53 -59.44
CA LEU A 17 -8.79 8.37 -58.43
C LEU A 17 -9.33 9.67 -59.07
N PRO A 18 -10.55 10.12 -58.71
CA PRO A 18 -11.07 11.40 -59.14
C PRO A 18 -10.34 12.55 -58.42
N LEU A 19 -10.03 13.60 -59.19
CA LEU A 19 -9.47 14.86 -58.71
C LEU A 19 -10.42 15.48 -57.67
N THR A 20 -9.91 15.73 -56.48
CA THR A 20 -10.62 16.44 -55.40
C THR A 20 -10.79 17.92 -55.74
N PRO A 21 -11.96 18.53 -55.44
CA PRO A 21 -12.14 19.97 -55.58
C PRO A 21 -11.31 20.73 -54.53
N GLU A 22 -10.74 21.85 -54.95
CA GLU A 22 -9.94 22.75 -54.11
C GLU A 22 -10.75 23.25 -52.90
N THR A 23 -10.21 23.01 -51.71
CA THR A 23 -10.73 23.50 -50.43
C THR A 23 -10.51 25.02 -50.35
N PRO A 24 -11.47 25.82 -49.84
CA PRO A 24 -11.26 27.24 -49.61
C PRO A 24 -10.13 27.45 -48.62
N THR A 25 -9.22 28.37 -48.93
CA THR A 25 -8.16 28.82 -48.04
C THR A 25 -8.76 29.49 -46.81
N ASP A 26 -8.51 28.91 -45.63
CA ASP A 26 -8.82 29.50 -44.34
C ASP A 26 -8.06 30.83 -44.15
N PRO A 27 -8.66 31.82 -43.46
CA PRO A 27 -8.00 33.07 -43.15
C PRO A 27 -6.79 32.84 -42.23
N GLU A 28 -5.69 33.48 -42.61
CA GLU A 28 -4.39 33.50 -41.95
C GLU A 28 -4.53 33.82 -40.44
N VAL A 29 -4.46 32.80 -39.59
CA VAL A 29 -4.41 32.95 -38.13
C VAL A 29 -3.02 33.45 -37.77
N LEU A 30 -2.93 34.73 -37.39
CA LEU A 30 -1.70 35.32 -36.84
C LEU A 30 -1.17 34.45 -35.68
N PRO A 31 0.15 34.22 -35.59
CA PRO A 31 0.74 33.40 -34.54
C PRO A 31 0.50 34.05 -33.18
N GLY A 32 -0.51 33.55 -32.47
CA GLY A 32 -0.76 33.89 -31.07
C GLY A 32 0.45 33.48 -30.23
N THR A 33 0.83 34.36 -29.31
CA THR A 33 1.84 34.09 -28.29
C THR A 33 1.62 32.72 -27.65
N PRO A 34 2.66 31.88 -27.50
CA PRO A 34 2.53 30.58 -26.88
C PRO A 34 1.92 30.72 -25.47
N PRO A 35 1.02 29.82 -25.07
CA PRO A 35 0.45 29.86 -23.74
C PRO A 35 1.58 29.81 -22.70
N PRO A 36 1.45 30.55 -21.58
CA PRO A 36 2.45 30.51 -20.53
C PRO A 36 2.62 29.06 -20.04
N PRO A 37 3.85 28.66 -19.67
CA PRO A 37 4.08 27.34 -19.11
C PRO A 37 3.19 27.13 -17.87
N PRO A 38 2.68 25.90 -17.65
CA PRO A 38 1.92 25.60 -16.44
C PRO A 38 2.77 25.94 -15.21
N PRO A 39 2.16 26.41 -14.12
CA PRO A 39 2.88 26.66 -12.88
C PRO A 39 3.53 25.35 -12.40
N PRO A 40 4.73 25.42 -11.78
CA PRO A 40 5.36 24.26 -11.21
C PRO A 40 4.42 23.62 -10.17
N PRO A 41 4.43 22.28 -10.04
CA PRO A 41 3.65 21.61 -9.01
C PRO A 41 4.03 22.17 -7.62
N PRO A 42 3.07 22.28 -6.69
CA PRO A 42 3.38 22.71 -5.34
C PRO A 42 4.44 21.75 -4.74
N PRO A 43 5.37 22.27 -3.92
CA PRO A 43 6.31 21.41 -3.22
C PRO A 43 5.53 20.36 -2.42
N PRO A 44 6.04 19.12 -2.31
CA PRO A 44 5.40 18.10 -1.49
C PRO A 44 5.17 18.65 -0.10
N ALA A 45 3.97 18.42 0.45
CA ALA A 45 3.61 18.87 1.78
C ALA A 45 4.72 18.44 2.76
N GLN A 46 5.28 19.42 3.49
CA GLN A 46 6.21 19.10 4.55
C GLN A 46 5.48 18.21 5.55
N LEU A 47 6.08 17.06 5.88
CA LEU A 47 5.55 16.20 6.93
C LEU A 47 5.37 17.06 8.19
N PRO A 48 4.23 16.97 8.90
CA PRO A 48 4.16 17.50 10.26
C PRO A 48 5.33 16.92 11.05
N ASP A 49 5.89 17.68 11.99
CA ASP A 49 7.03 17.29 12.82
C ASP A 49 6.84 15.86 13.35
N MET A 50 7.35 14.89 12.61
CA MET A 50 7.28 13.50 12.99
C MET A 50 8.21 13.34 14.18
N LEU A 51 7.71 12.71 15.25
CA LEU A 51 8.55 12.34 16.36
C LEU A 51 9.75 11.57 15.78
N PRO A 52 11.00 12.02 16.03
CA PRO A 52 12.16 11.30 15.55
C PRO A 52 12.07 9.87 16.09
N ALA A 53 12.19 8.90 15.21
CA ALA A 53 12.32 7.49 15.55
C ALA A 53 13.37 7.34 16.67
N ARG A 54 12.88 7.09 17.88
CA ARG A 54 13.69 7.04 19.10
C ARG A 54 13.21 5.89 19.96
N PHE A 55 14.15 5.36 20.75
CA PHE A 55 13.83 4.45 21.83
C PHE A 55 12.90 5.15 22.84
N LEU A 56 11.80 4.50 23.21
CA LEU A 56 10.83 5.06 24.14
C LEU A 56 11.34 5.04 25.59
N PRO A 57 11.37 6.19 26.30
CA PRO A 57 11.77 6.22 27.71
C PRO A 57 10.72 5.55 28.64
N SER A 58 9.45 5.53 28.23
CA SER A 58 8.33 4.98 29.00
C SER A 58 7.43 4.10 28.13
N ALA A 59 6.73 3.15 28.76
CA ALA A 59 5.82 2.27 28.03
C ALA A 59 4.53 3.02 27.69
N PRO A 60 3.94 2.81 26.50
CA PRO A 60 2.59 3.26 26.21
C PRO A 60 1.59 2.63 27.19
N THR A 61 0.58 3.39 27.59
CA THR A 61 -0.48 2.92 28.48
C THR A 61 -1.52 2.18 27.64
N ILE A 62 -1.44 0.85 27.65
CA ILE A 62 -2.45 -0.03 27.07
C ILE A 62 -3.51 -0.26 28.14
N ASP A 63 -4.76 0.06 27.85
CA ASP A 63 -5.87 -0.28 28.74
C ASP A 63 -6.05 -1.82 28.74
N PRO A 64 -5.81 -2.50 29.87
CA PRO A 64 -5.88 -3.96 29.93
C PRO A 64 -7.31 -4.50 29.77
N THR A 65 -8.32 -3.64 29.86
CA THR A 65 -9.73 -4.01 29.70
C THR A 65 -10.18 -4.00 28.24
N VAL A 66 -9.40 -3.38 27.35
CA VAL A 66 -9.73 -3.26 25.92
C VAL A 66 -9.18 -4.47 25.17
N GLU A 67 -10.04 -5.12 24.38
CA GLU A 67 -9.60 -6.19 23.50
C GLU A 67 -8.58 -5.69 22.45
N PRO A 68 -7.60 -6.52 22.06
CA PRO A 68 -6.68 -6.14 20.99
C PRO A 68 -7.40 -5.80 19.69
N LEU A 69 -6.89 -4.80 18.99
CA LEU A 69 -7.39 -4.39 17.67
C LEU A 69 -7.18 -5.50 16.62
N ALA A 70 -6.06 -6.22 16.73
CA ALA A 70 -5.72 -7.32 15.83
C ALA A 70 -4.75 -8.31 16.51
N ARG A 71 -4.75 -9.55 16.03
CA ARG A 71 -3.80 -10.60 16.42
C ARG A 71 -3.33 -11.30 15.15
N ASP A 72 -2.05 -11.14 14.84
CA ASP A 72 -1.37 -11.81 13.75
C ASP A 72 -0.23 -12.65 14.34
N ARG A 73 0.28 -13.66 13.63
CA ARG A 73 1.27 -14.63 14.14
C ARG A 73 2.40 -13.98 14.97
N GLY A 74 2.30 -14.05 16.29
CA GLY A 74 3.27 -13.48 17.24
C GLY A 74 3.21 -11.97 17.43
N ILE A 75 2.28 -11.26 16.77
CA ILE A 75 2.06 -9.82 16.88
C ILE A 75 0.66 -9.54 17.41
N VAL A 76 0.57 -8.74 18.48
CA VAL A 76 -0.71 -8.27 19.00
C VAL A 76 -0.78 -6.76 18.90
N THR A 77 -1.83 -6.25 18.27
CA THR A 77 -2.01 -4.81 18.06
C THR A 77 -3.01 -4.25 19.06
N TYR A 78 -2.63 -3.18 19.76
CA TYR A 78 -3.44 -2.51 20.78
C TYR A 78 -3.69 -1.05 20.42
N ALA A 79 -4.86 -0.54 20.80
CA ALA A 79 -5.02 0.90 21.00
C ALA A 79 -4.38 1.27 22.34
N ALA A 80 -3.62 2.37 22.38
CA ALA A 80 -2.99 2.82 23.61
C ALA A 80 -2.89 4.35 23.65
N MET A 81 -2.45 4.87 24.79
CA MET A 81 -2.09 6.27 24.96
C MET A 81 -0.58 6.39 25.21
N TYR A 82 0.09 7.29 24.52
CA TYR A 82 1.49 7.63 24.78
C TYR A 82 1.63 9.15 24.88
N ASP A 83 2.08 9.64 26.03
CA ASP A 83 2.21 11.07 26.33
C ASP A 83 0.93 11.89 26.02
N GLY A 84 -0.23 11.33 26.38
CA GLY A 84 -1.53 11.95 26.13
C GLY A 84 -2.04 11.86 24.68
N LEU A 85 -1.28 11.26 23.76
CA LEU A 85 -1.67 11.07 22.37
C LEU A 85 -2.18 9.65 22.11
N PRO A 86 -3.24 9.49 21.29
CA PRO A 86 -3.72 8.18 20.87
C PRO A 86 -2.74 7.52 19.89
N VAL A 87 -2.29 6.32 20.23
CA VAL A 87 -1.34 5.54 19.43
C VAL A 87 -1.84 4.12 19.19
N VAL A 88 -1.22 3.46 18.23
CA VAL A 88 -1.34 2.02 17.99
C VAL A 88 -0.04 1.36 18.41
N VAL A 89 -0.11 0.32 19.24
CA VAL A 89 1.05 -0.43 19.72
C VAL A 89 1.01 -1.82 19.11
N LYS A 90 2.01 -2.16 18.30
CA LYS A 90 2.23 -3.53 17.83
C LYS A 90 3.23 -4.19 18.75
N ARG A 91 2.75 -5.16 19.51
CA ARG A 91 3.56 -5.96 20.43
C ARG A 91 3.98 -7.25 19.77
N LEU A 92 5.27 -7.39 19.50
CA LEU A 92 5.87 -8.57 18.93
C LEU A 92 6.41 -9.45 20.06
N ALA A 93 5.87 -10.66 20.19
CA ALA A 93 6.43 -11.66 21.09
C ALA A 93 7.81 -12.10 20.59
N LEU A 94 8.81 -11.98 21.45
CA LEU A 94 10.17 -12.40 21.15
C LEU A 94 10.36 -13.77 21.79
N ASP A 95 9.97 -14.81 21.07
CA ASP A 95 10.16 -16.17 21.55
C ASP A 95 11.66 -16.54 21.54
N HIS A 96 12.06 -17.58 22.26
CA HIS A 96 13.43 -18.12 22.23
C HIS A 96 13.58 -19.39 21.37
N GLY A 97 12.51 -19.81 20.69
CA GLY A 97 12.49 -21.01 19.83
C GLY A 97 12.96 -20.81 18.38
N GLU A 98 12.99 -21.91 17.61
CA GLU A 98 13.20 -21.87 16.17
C GLU A 98 12.05 -21.10 15.49
N GLY A 99 12.38 -20.02 14.78
CA GLY A 99 11.37 -19.10 14.24
C GLY A 99 11.21 -17.81 15.03
N SER A 100 11.89 -17.68 16.18
CA SER A 100 11.94 -16.45 16.98
C SER A 100 12.33 -15.23 16.17
N ILE A 101 11.56 -14.17 16.37
CA ILE A 101 11.84 -12.84 15.84
C ILE A 101 13.06 -12.30 16.60
N ASN A 102 14.18 -12.13 15.90
CA ASN A 102 15.37 -11.53 16.52
C ASN A 102 15.13 -10.04 16.71
N ALA A 103 14.91 -9.61 17.96
CA ALA A 103 14.63 -8.23 18.32
C ALA A 103 15.68 -7.25 17.78
N ARG A 104 16.96 -7.64 17.79
CA ARG A 104 18.06 -6.81 17.29
C ARG A 104 18.01 -6.65 15.78
N ALA A 105 17.57 -7.68 15.06
CA ALA A 105 17.38 -7.60 13.62
C ALA A 105 16.21 -6.68 13.26
N ILE A 106 15.10 -6.74 14.02
CA ILE A 106 13.99 -5.80 13.85
C ILE A 106 14.41 -4.37 14.21
N GLU A 107 15.12 -4.17 15.31
CA GLU A 107 15.60 -2.85 15.70
C GLU A 107 16.51 -2.23 14.63
N GLN A 108 17.43 -3.01 14.06
CA GLN A 108 18.27 -2.56 12.94
C GLN A 108 17.42 -2.17 11.72
N GLN A 109 16.36 -2.93 11.43
CA GLN A 109 15.46 -2.60 10.32
C GLN A 109 14.65 -1.35 10.60
N LEU A 110 14.11 -1.20 11.82
CA LEU A 110 13.40 0.01 12.23
C LEU A 110 14.30 1.24 12.16
N GLN A 111 15.59 1.09 12.50
CA GLN A 111 16.58 2.15 12.36
C GLN A 111 16.82 2.52 10.90
N ILE A 112 16.97 1.55 9.99
CA ILE A 112 17.16 1.86 8.57
C ILE A 112 15.88 2.45 7.97
N LEU A 113 14.70 1.91 8.32
CA LEU A 113 13.42 2.48 7.90
C LEU A 113 13.26 3.91 8.42
N ALA A 114 13.74 4.23 9.62
CA ALA A 114 13.74 5.58 10.16
C ALA A 114 14.64 6.56 9.40
N GLU A 115 15.65 6.06 8.70
CA GLU A 115 16.50 6.87 7.82
C GLU A 115 15.84 7.11 6.46
N LEU A 116 14.87 6.28 6.05
CA LEU A 116 14.08 6.48 4.84
C LEU A 116 13.09 7.64 5.06
N ARG A 117 13.52 8.88 4.82
CA ARG A 117 12.67 10.07 4.86
C ARG A 117 11.72 10.15 3.65
N ASP A 118 10.89 9.13 3.45
CA ASP A 118 9.88 9.09 2.39
C ASP A 118 8.47 9.22 2.99
N VAL A 119 7.73 10.23 2.55
CA VAL A 119 6.34 10.49 2.99
C VAL A 119 5.38 9.35 2.67
N SER A 120 5.75 8.48 1.72
CA SER A 120 4.93 7.38 1.23
C SER A 120 5.07 6.12 2.09
N VAL A 121 6.06 6.07 2.99
CA VAL A 121 6.27 4.99 3.95
C VAL A 121 6.08 5.56 5.35
N LEU A 122 5.09 5.06 6.09
CA LEU A 122 4.92 5.50 7.47
C LEU A 122 5.97 4.79 8.33
N ILE A 123 6.98 5.55 8.70
CA ILE A 123 7.99 5.12 9.65
C ILE A 123 7.36 5.11 11.05
N PRO A 124 7.59 4.06 11.85
CA PRO A 124 7.19 4.07 13.25
C PRO A 124 7.77 5.25 14.01
N SER A 125 6.92 5.93 14.78
CA SER A 125 7.32 7.09 15.58
C SER A 125 8.38 6.72 16.63
N CYS A 126 8.33 5.49 17.15
CA CYS A 126 9.24 4.98 18.17
C CYS A 126 9.06 3.47 18.45
N TRP A 127 10.03 2.85 19.14
CA TRP A 127 9.95 1.45 19.58
C TRP A 127 10.56 1.26 20.97
N ARG A 128 10.19 0.16 21.64
CA ARG A 128 10.64 -0.20 22.99
C ARG A 128 10.84 -1.70 23.14
N TYR A 129 11.96 -2.07 23.75
CA TYR A 129 12.20 -3.43 24.23
C TYR A 129 11.75 -3.54 25.69
N ASP A 130 10.85 -4.47 26.00
CA ASP A 130 10.43 -4.72 27.38
C ASP A 130 10.79 -6.15 27.80
N VAL A 131 11.65 -6.22 28.83
CA VAL A 131 12.02 -7.46 29.53
C VAL A 131 11.50 -7.36 30.95
N ALA A 132 10.20 -7.55 31.12
CA ALA A 132 9.66 -7.76 32.45
C ALA A 132 10.06 -9.16 32.93
N ILE A 133 10.68 -9.28 34.11
CA ILE A 133 11.12 -10.55 34.72
C ILE A 133 9.98 -11.60 34.81
N ALA A 134 8.72 -11.15 34.83
CA ALA A 134 7.53 -11.98 34.94
C ALA A 134 6.74 -12.18 33.63
N LYS A 135 7.23 -11.67 32.49
CA LYS A 135 6.56 -11.83 31.17
C LYS A 135 7.58 -12.23 30.11
N PRO A 136 7.16 -12.97 29.07
CA PRO A 136 8.05 -13.20 27.93
C PRO A 136 8.49 -11.86 27.32
N PRO A 137 9.77 -11.75 26.90
CA PRO A 137 10.27 -10.53 26.30
C PRO A 137 9.48 -10.18 25.06
N HIS A 138 9.24 -8.90 24.85
CA HIS A 138 8.53 -8.41 23.67
C HIS A 138 9.10 -7.07 23.19
N LEU A 139 8.86 -6.80 21.91
CA LEU A 139 9.16 -5.52 21.28
C LEU A 139 7.84 -4.80 21.01
N ASP A 140 7.68 -3.61 21.56
CA ASP A 140 6.56 -2.73 21.26
C ASP A 140 7.00 -1.73 20.17
N VAL A 141 6.32 -1.74 19.03
CA VAL A 141 6.44 -0.75 17.96
C VAL A 141 5.24 0.19 18.07
N VAL A 142 5.50 1.48 18.19
CA VAL A 142 4.44 2.48 18.43
C VAL A 142 4.26 3.35 17.20
N LEU A 143 3.01 3.43 16.76
CA LEU A 143 2.56 4.11 15.56
C LEU A 143 1.52 5.16 15.94
N GLU A 144 1.51 6.28 15.23
CA GLU A 144 0.38 7.21 15.32
C GLU A 144 -0.91 6.51 14.90
N ARG A 145 -2.00 6.74 15.64
CA ARG A 145 -3.28 6.12 15.30
C ARG A 145 -3.89 6.80 14.07
N ARG A 146 -3.87 6.08 12.94
CA ARG A 146 -4.46 6.50 11.66
C ARG A 146 -5.49 5.48 11.18
N ARG A 147 -6.40 5.93 10.30
CA ARG A 147 -7.39 5.03 9.67
C ARG A 147 -6.71 4.19 8.61
N SER A 148 -7.02 2.90 8.58
CA SER A 148 -6.59 2.02 7.49
C SER A 148 -7.45 2.22 6.25
N LEU A 149 -6.87 1.98 5.07
CA LEU A 149 -7.59 1.97 3.80
C LEU A 149 -8.71 0.91 3.83
N ARG A 150 -8.51 -0.21 4.53
CA ARG A 150 -9.56 -1.21 4.80
C ARG A 150 -10.80 -0.57 5.45
N ASP A 151 -10.62 0.25 6.48
CA ASP A 151 -11.73 0.90 7.17
C ASP A 151 -12.39 1.97 6.29
N VAL A 152 -11.59 2.71 5.50
CA VAL A 152 -12.09 3.67 4.51
C VAL A 152 -12.97 2.97 3.47
N LEU A 153 -12.48 1.89 2.86
CA LEU A 153 -13.22 1.11 1.86
C LEU A 153 -14.52 0.53 2.44
N ARG A 154 -14.48 -0.03 3.65
CA ARG A 154 -15.66 -0.58 4.32
C ARG A 154 -16.74 0.48 4.50
N CYS A 155 -16.36 1.68 4.92
CA CYS A 155 -17.31 2.77 5.13
C CYS A 155 -17.82 3.35 3.81
N ALA A 156 -16.94 3.56 2.83
CA ALA A 156 -17.30 4.03 1.50
C ALA A 156 -18.30 3.08 0.82
N LYS A 157 -18.07 1.76 0.91
CA LYS A 157 -18.98 0.74 0.38
C LYS A 157 -20.34 0.74 1.07
N ARG A 158 -20.40 0.95 2.39
CA ARG A 158 -21.68 1.10 3.12
C ARG A 158 -22.46 2.32 2.64
N GLN A 159 -21.77 3.41 2.33
CA GLN A 159 -22.39 4.65 1.85
C GLN A 159 -22.80 4.57 0.37
N LYS A 160 -22.05 3.85 -0.46
CA LYS A 160 -22.24 3.74 -1.90
C LYS A 160 -22.24 2.27 -2.39
N PRO A 161 -23.23 1.45 -1.97
CA PRO A 161 -23.21 0.01 -2.19
C PRO A 161 -23.37 -0.42 -3.66
N ASN A 162 -23.92 0.44 -4.53
CA ASN A 162 -24.23 0.14 -5.93
C ASN A 162 -23.26 0.80 -6.93
N THR A 163 -22.03 1.11 -6.49
CA THR A 163 -21.00 1.66 -7.37
C THR A 163 -20.45 0.59 -8.31
N ARG A 164 -20.20 0.96 -9.57
CA ARG A 164 -19.64 0.05 -10.57
C ARG A 164 -18.11 0.16 -10.61
N GLU A 165 -17.45 -0.93 -10.97
CA GLU A 165 -15.99 -0.93 -11.17
C GLU A 165 -15.58 0.06 -12.28
N GLU A 166 -16.42 0.24 -13.30
CA GLU A 166 -16.24 1.21 -14.40
C GLU A 166 -16.13 2.66 -13.90
N ASP A 167 -16.73 2.97 -12.75
CA ASP A 167 -16.68 4.28 -12.11
C ASP A 167 -15.51 4.42 -11.12
N GLY A 168 -14.69 3.37 -10.97
CA GLY A 168 -13.65 3.27 -9.94
C GLY A 168 -14.20 2.88 -8.56
N GLY A 169 -15.41 2.29 -8.52
CA GLY A 169 -16.02 1.75 -7.31
C GLY A 169 -16.42 2.80 -6.27
N PRO A 170 -16.41 2.45 -4.97
CA PRO A 170 -16.94 3.32 -3.92
C PRO A 170 -16.10 4.59 -3.69
N LEU A 171 -14.82 4.57 -4.05
CA LEU A 171 -13.91 5.72 -3.92
C LEU A 171 -13.80 6.56 -5.20
N GLY A 172 -14.04 5.98 -6.37
CA GLY A 172 -13.87 6.65 -7.66
C GLY A 172 -12.42 6.67 -8.18
N TRP A 173 -12.26 6.83 -9.49
CA TRP A 173 -10.95 6.70 -10.16
C TRP A 173 -9.85 7.64 -9.65
N ALA A 174 -10.18 8.87 -9.28
CA ALA A 174 -9.19 9.81 -8.76
C ALA A 174 -8.54 9.30 -7.46
N ALA A 175 -9.34 8.76 -6.54
CA ALA A 175 -8.84 8.18 -5.29
C ALA A 175 -8.11 6.86 -5.53
N VAL A 176 -8.61 6.00 -6.43
CA VAL A 176 -7.91 4.77 -6.86
C VAL A 176 -6.51 5.10 -7.36
N HIS A 177 -6.39 6.07 -8.27
CA HIS A 177 -5.12 6.50 -8.83
C HIS A 177 -4.19 7.08 -7.76
N ALA A 178 -4.70 7.89 -6.84
CA ALA A 178 -3.91 8.45 -5.74
C ALA A 178 -3.35 7.37 -4.81
N VAL A 179 -4.16 6.36 -4.46
CA VAL A 179 -3.72 5.21 -3.66
C VAL A 179 -2.65 4.42 -4.42
N ALA A 180 -2.92 4.04 -5.67
CA ALA A 180 -2.00 3.26 -6.48
C ALA A 180 -0.64 3.97 -6.63
N THR A 181 -0.65 5.28 -6.91
CA THR A 181 0.57 6.09 -7.05
C THR A 181 1.35 6.15 -5.75
N SER A 182 0.68 6.39 -4.61
CA SER A 182 1.36 6.53 -3.32
C SER A 182 2.00 5.20 -2.89
N VAL A 183 1.28 4.07 -3.03
CA VAL A 183 1.80 2.74 -2.68
C VAL A 183 2.90 2.31 -3.64
N ALA A 184 2.77 2.56 -4.95
CA ALA A 184 3.82 2.27 -5.91
C ALA A 184 5.11 3.07 -5.61
N THR A 185 4.96 4.34 -5.23
CA THR A 185 6.09 5.19 -4.82
C THR A 185 6.76 4.63 -3.57
N ALA A 186 5.98 4.24 -2.55
CA ALA A 186 6.47 3.62 -1.33
C ALA A 186 7.25 2.32 -1.61
N LEU A 187 6.69 1.43 -2.45
CA LEU A 187 7.35 0.18 -2.84
C LEU A 187 8.63 0.42 -3.63
N ALA A 188 8.62 1.37 -4.58
CA ALA A 188 9.82 1.73 -5.33
C ALA A 188 10.93 2.23 -4.39
N SER A 189 10.57 3.05 -3.40
CA SER A 189 11.49 3.57 -2.38
C SER A 189 12.06 2.45 -1.51
N LEU A 190 11.22 1.54 -1.00
CA LEU A 190 11.66 0.36 -0.27
C LEU A 190 12.60 -0.51 -1.11
N HIS A 191 12.20 -0.84 -2.34
CA HIS A 191 12.96 -1.73 -3.23
C HIS A 191 14.31 -1.13 -3.63
N ALA A 192 14.37 0.19 -3.85
CA ALA A 192 15.61 0.92 -4.15
C ALA A 192 16.61 0.84 -2.99
N ASN A 193 16.12 0.73 -1.75
CA ASN A 193 16.93 0.58 -0.55
C ASN A 193 17.12 -0.88 -0.13
N GLY A 194 16.74 -1.84 -0.98
CA GLY A 194 16.91 -3.27 -0.72
C GLY A 194 15.89 -3.88 0.24
N PHE A 195 14.83 -3.13 0.59
CA PHE A 195 13.73 -3.62 1.42
C PHE A 195 12.63 -4.26 0.58
N ILE A 196 11.93 -5.21 1.19
CA ILE A 196 10.77 -5.90 0.65
C ILE A 196 9.69 -5.81 1.70
N HIS A 197 8.49 -5.37 1.33
CA HIS A 197 7.44 -5.22 2.31
C HIS A 197 6.89 -6.57 2.77
N GLY A 198 6.63 -7.48 1.83
CA GLY A 198 6.15 -8.86 2.07
C GLY A 198 4.71 -8.98 2.57
N ALA A 199 3.98 -7.86 2.70
CA ALA A 199 2.64 -7.83 3.29
C ALA A 199 1.80 -6.65 2.77
N VAL A 200 1.85 -6.39 1.46
CA VAL A 200 1.10 -5.29 0.85
C VAL A 200 -0.39 -5.66 0.82
N HIS A 201 -1.20 -4.95 1.61
CA HIS A 201 -2.66 -5.08 1.63
C HIS A 201 -3.32 -3.84 2.25
N ASP A 202 -4.65 -3.74 2.11
CA ASP A 202 -5.47 -2.60 2.54
C ASP A 202 -5.37 -2.26 4.04
N GLY A 203 -5.12 -3.26 4.89
CA GLY A 203 -4.85 -3.06 6.33
C GLY A 203 -3.50 -2.41 6.65
N ASN A 204 -2.52 -2.47 5.73
CA ASN A 204 -1.17 -1.90 5.89
C ASN A 204 -1.00 -0.59 5.10
N VAL A 205 -2.10 -0.04 4.59
CA VAL A 205 -2.13 1.28 3.97
C VAL A 205 -2.93 2.19 4.88
N LEU A 206 -2.29 3.24 5.39
CA LEU A 206 -2.91 4.19 6.31
C LEU A 206 -3.13 5.53 5.62
N GLU A 207 -4.23 6.20 5.96
CA GLU A 207 -4.50 7.56 5.50
C GLU A 207 -3.52 8.56 6.15
N VAL A 208 -2.83 9.32 5.30
CA VAL A 208 -2.01 10.45 5.73
C VAL A 208 -2.91 11.67 5.77
N ALA A 209 -3.44 11.97 6.96
CA ALA A 209 -4.39 13.07 7.16
C ALA A 209 -3.92 14.38 6.50
N CYS A 210 -4.85 15.05 5.80
CA CYS A 210 -4.68 16.40 5.29
C CYS A 210 -5.61 17.34 6.09
N GLY A 211 -5.11 17.84 7.22
CA GLY A 211 -5.73 18.92 8.03
C GLY A 211 -6.90 18.54 8.95
N ASP A 212 -7.15 19.40 9.95
CA ASP A 212 -8.12 19.29 11.06
C ASP A 212 -9.62 19.30 10.66
N GLY A 213 -9.95 18.85 9.44
CA GLY A 213 -11.32 18.77 8.96
C GLY A 213 -12.13 17.67 9.65
N ALA A 214 -13.40 17.93 9.94
CA ALA A 214 -14.36 16.92 10.40
C ALA A 214 -14.32 15.70 9.44
N HIS A 215 -14.03 14.53 10.01
CA HIS A 215 -13.90 13.28 9.29
C HIS A 215 -15.28 12.86 8.76
N ASN A 216 -15.44 12.80 7.43
CA ASN A 216 -16.57 12.08 6.84
C ASN A 216 -16.16 10.62 6.66
N ASP A 217 -16.93 9.70 7.23
CA ASP A 217 -16.49 8.32 7.43
C ASP A 217 -16.18 7.52 6.15
N GLY A 218 -16.41 8.00 4.93
CA GLY A 218 -16.22 7.21 3.70
C GLY A 218 -15.42 7.87 2.58
N GLU A 219 -14.76 9.01 2.83
CA GLU A 219 -14.00 9.74 1.83
C GLU A 219 -12.49 9.64 2.11
N LEU A 220 -11.69 9.34 1.09
CA LEU A 220 -10.23 9.42 1.18
C LEU A 220 -9.82 10.86 0.86
N ARG A 221 -9.23 11.57 1.83
CA ARG A 221 -9.00 13.03 1.73
C ARG A 221 -7.55 13.44 1.53
N GLY A 222 -6.64 12.48 1.35
CA GLY A 222 -5.23 12.78 1.28
C GLY A 222 -4.40 11.66 0.68
N HIS A 223 -3.09 11.78 0.88
CA HIS A 223 -2.14 10.74 0.54
C HIS A 223 -2.33 9.52 1.45
N VAL A 224 -1.83 8.38 1.00
CA VAL A 224 -1.74 7.19 1.85
C VAL A 224 -0.28 6.83 2.03
N ALA A 225 0.02 6.19 3.15
CA ALA A 225 1.35 5.68 3.44
C ALA A 225 1.27 4.17 3.68
N LEU A 226 2.29 3.47 3.20
CA LEU A 226 2.48 2.04 3.42
C LEU A 226 3.20 1.82 4.75
N VAL A 227 2.74 0.86 5.55
CA VAL A 227 3.22 0.63 6.94
C VAL A 227 3.56 -0.83 7.17
N ASP A 228 4.38 -1.12 8.18
CA ASP A 228 4.91 -2.47 8.49
C ASP A 228 5.98 -3.02 7.55
N ALA A 229 6.75 -2.14 6.91
CA ALA A 229 7.91 -2.54 6.10
C ALA A 229 9.06 -3.20 6.91
N PHE A 230 8.93 -3.36 8.24
CA PHE A 230 9.94 -3.95 9.12
C PHE A 230 9.86 -5.48 9.23
N ALA A 231 8.95 -6.14 8.51
CA ALA A 231 8.81 -7.60 8.51
C ALA A 231 9.72 -8.32 7.49
N THR A 232 10.74 -7.63 6.96
CA THR A 232 11.54 -7.97 5.77
C THR A 232 12.17 -9.38 5.69
N PHE A 233 12.19 -10.20 6.74
CA PHE A 233 13.12 -11.34 6.81
C PHE A 233 12.59 -12.74 7.10
N ARG A 234 11.27 -12.98 7.17
CA ARG A 234 10.76 -14.36 7.15
C ARG A 234 9.44 -14.46 6.39
N PHE A 235 9.53 -14.82 5.11
CA PHE A 235 8.46 -15.54 4.44
C PHE A 235 8.28 -16.87 5.17
N ARG A 236 7.35 -16.92 6.12
CA ARG A 236 6.89 -18.19 6.69
C ARG A 236 5.37 -18.21 6.62
N GLY A 237 4.86 -19.03 5.72
CA GLY A 237 3.45 -19.12 5.36
C GLY A 237 3.06 -18.10 4.31
N VAL A 238 3.25 -18.50 3.07
CA VAL A 238 2.64 -17.88 1.89
C VAL A 238 1.12 -17.81 2.07
N SER A 239 0.55 -16.63 1.83
CA SER A 239 -0.91 -16.46 1.75
C SER A 239 -1.26 -15.96 0.37
N ILE A 240 -2.15 -16.65 -0.34
CA ILE A 240 -2.65 -16.23 -1.66
C ILE A 240 -3.31 -14.84 -1.65
N ARG A 241 -3.67 -14.33 -0.47
CA ARG A 241 -4.19 -12.96 -0.26
C ARG A 241 -3.12 -11.88 -0.37
N THR A 242 -1.85 -12.23 -0.23
CA THR A 242 -0.74 -11.28 -0.19
C THR A 242 0.47 -11.72 -1.03
N HIS A 243 0.49 -12.96 -1.51
CA HIS A 243 1.59 -13.58 -2.22
C HIS A 243 1.08 -14.32 -3.46
N PRO A 244 1.88 -14.35 -4.53
CA PRO A 244 1.53 -15.10 -5.72
C PRO A 244 1.60 -16.60 -5.44
N PRO A 245 0.83 -17.43 -6.16
CA PRO A 245 0.75 -18.87 -5.91
C PRO A 245 2.11 -19.57 -6.03
N GLU A 246 2.96 -19.16 -6.96
CA GLU A 246 4.31 -19.72 -7.14
C GLU A 246 5.24 -19.51 -5.93
N ALA A 247 4.96 -18.53 -5.07
CA ALA A 247 5.74 -18.32 -3.85
C ALA A 247 5.56 -19.48 -2.84
N ALA A 248 4.46 -20.22 -2.92
CA ALA A 248 4.24 -21.42 -2.11
C ALA A 248 5.15 -22.56 -2.57
N ASP A 249 5.29 -22.74 -3.89
CA ASP A 249 6.16 -23.75 -4.48
C ASP A 249 7.64 -23.45 -4.15
N ASP A 250 8.05 -22.18 -4.25
CA ASP A 250 9.39 -21.75 -3.85
C ASP A 250 9.69 -22.05 -2.36
N GLU A 251 8.72 -21.81 -1.46
CA GLU A 251 8.86 -22.13 -0.01
C GLU A 251 9.01 -23.64 0.23
N GLU A 252 8.24 -24.48 -0.47
CA GLU A 252 8.33 -25.95 -0.38
C GLU A 252 9.66 -26.49 -0.91
N GLU A 253 10.21 -25.89 -1.97
CA GLU A 253 11.50 -26.26 -2.55
C GLU A 253 12.70 -25.67 -1.78
N GLY A 254 12.45 -24.87 -0.74
CA GLY A 254 13.50 -24.18 0.02
C GLY A 254 14.20 -23.07 -0.75
N GLN A 255 13.60 -22.61 -1.85
CA GLN A 255 14.06 -21.46 -2.62
C GLN A 255 13.48 -20.17 -2.00
N PRO A 256 14.26 -19.10 -1.89
CA PRO A 256 13.70 -17.82 -1.48
C PRO A 256 12.79 -17.31 -2.61
N ALA A 257 11.47 -17.33 -2.38
CA ALA A 257 10.48 -16.75 -3.29
C ALA A 257 10.92 -15.36 -3.74
N ALA A 258 10.79 -15.04 -5.04
CA ALA A 258 11.27 -13.77 -5.61
C ALA A 258 10.65 -12.57 -4.86
N PRO A 259 11.38 -11.91 -3.93
CA PRO A 259 10.73 -11.14 -2.87
C PRO A 259 9.98 -9.90 -3.39
N ARG A 260 10.52 -9.27 -4.46
CA ARG A 260 9.88 -8.12 -5.11
C ARG A 260 8.61 -8.51 -5.85
N ALA A 261 8.55 -9.71 -6.42
CA ALA A 261 7.36 -10.20 -7.11
C ALA A 261 6.18 -10.37 -6.14
N CYS A 262 6.45 -10.75 -4.89
CA CYS A 262 5.44 -10.81 -3.83
C CYS A 262 4.79 -9.43 -3.59
N ASP A 263 5.60 -8.38 -3.45
CA ASP A 263 5.08 -7.00 -3.28
C ASP A 263 4.26 -6.54 -4.49
N MET A 264 4.71 -6.87 -5.71
CA MET A 264 3.99 -6.53 -6.94
C MET A 264 2.64 -7.25 -7.04
N TYR A 265 2.58 -8.51 -6.63
CA TYR A 265 1.33 -9.27 -6.57
C TYR A 265 0.38 -8.68 -5.53
N GLY A 266 0.86 -8.43 -4.30
CA GLY A 266 0.08 -7.78 -3.25
C GLY A 266 -0.41 -6.39 -3.64
N PHE A 267 0.41 -5.61 -4.35
CA PHE A 267 0.03 -4.33 -4.94
C PHE A 267 -1.10 -4.47 -5.97
N GLY A 268 -1.02 -5.46 -6.86
CA GLY A 268 -2.09 -5.73 -7.82
C GLY A 268 -3.42 -6.08 -7.15
N LEU A 269 -3.39 -6.97 -6.15
CA LEU A 269 -4.57 -7.31 -5.35
C LEU A 269 -5.13 -6.10 -4.59
N LEU A 270 -4.26 -5.26 -4.04
CA LEU A 270 -4.65 -4.03 -3.37
C LEU A 270 -5.40 -3.09 -4.32
N VAL A 271 -4.83 -2.76 -5.48
CA VAL A 271 -5.46 -1.84 -6.44
C VAL A 271 -6.82 -2.38 -6.89
N LEU A 272 -6.90 -3.67 -7.22
CA LEU A 272 -8.16 -4.31 -7.57
C LEU A 272 -9.17 -4.25 -6.41
N GLY A 273 -8.70 -4.44 -5.17
CA GLY A 273 -9.53 -4.36 -3.99
C GLY A 273 -10.08 -2.96 -3.72
N VAL A 274 -9.30 -1.93 -4.02
CA VAL A 274 -9.71 -0.53 -3.93
C VAL A 274 -10.80 -0.22 -4.95
N VAL A 275 -10.64 -0.65 -6.20
CA VAL A 275 -11.67 -0.51 -7.27
C VAL A 275 -12.94 -1.25 -6.90
N ARG A 276 -12.84 -2.42 -6.25
CA ARG A 276 -14.00 -3.24 -5.86
C ARG A 276 -14.64 -2.84 -4.53
N GLY A 277 -13.96 -2.01 -3.73
CA GLY A 277 -14.36 -1.74 -2.36
C GLY A 277 -14.22 -2.92 -1.39
N GLN A 278 -13.56 -4.00 -1.80
CA GLN A 278 -13.35 -5.22 -1.00
C GLN A 278 -12.19 -6.04 -1.55
N HIS A 279 -11.58 -6.91 -0.73
CA HIS A 279 -10.49 -7.74 -1.19
C HIS A 279 -10.94 -8.68 -2.35
N PRO A 280 -10.14 -8.85 -3.43
CA PRO A 280 -10.58 -9.62 -4.60
C PRO A 280 -10.98 -11.07 -4.29
N LEU A 281 -10.32 -11.68 -3.31
CA LEU A 281 -10.59 -13.05 -2.86
C LEU A 281 -11.76 -13.18 -1.88
N ASP A 282 -12.35 -12.08 -1.40
CA ASP A 282 -13.56 -12.15 -0.55
C ASP A 282 -14.82 -12.48 -1.37
N ALA A 283 -14.76 -12.29 -2.69
CA ALA A 283 -15.84 -12.65 -3.61
C ALA A 283 -15.77 -14.12 -4.08
N VAL A 284 -14.67 -14.80 -3.78
CA VAL A 284 -14.41 -16.17 -4.25
C VAL A 284 -14.76 -17.14 -3.14
N ASP A 285 -15.88 -17.85 -3.29
CA ASP A 285 -16.19 -19.01 -2.46
C ASP A 285 -15.22 -20.14 -2.82
N PHE A 286 -14.17 -20.29 -2.02
CA PHE A 286 -13.34 -21.50 -2.05
C PHE A 286 -14.12 -22.62 -1.34
N LYS A 287 -14.95 -23.34 -2.10
CA LYS A 287 -15.55 -24.61 -1.67
C LYS A 287 -14.57 -25.76 -1.84
#